data_AF-A0AA96N4J8-F1
#
_entry.id   AF-A0AA96N4J8-F1
#
_cell.length_a   1.000
_cell.length_b   1.000
_cell.length_c   1.000
_cell.angle_alpha   90.00
_cell.angle_beta   90.00
_cell.angle_gamma   90.00
#
_symmetry.space_group_name_H-M   'P 1'
#
loop_
_entity.id
_entity.type
_entity.pdbx_description
1 polymer ?
#
loop_
_entity_poly.entity_id
_entity_poly.type
_entity_poly.pdbx_seq_one_letter_code
_entity_poly.pdbx_strand_id
1 'polypeptide(L)' 'MKKALVGSIITFNGGIKGVVQKVNENSVIVAIKENPTLLEYEGNRTVVNHKNYTIIS' A
#
# COMPACT_ATOMS: atom_id res chain seq x y z
N MET A 1 7.29 5.50 14.15
CA MET A 1 6.94 5.45 12.70
C MET A 1 5.44 5.72 12.57
N LYS A 2 5.01 6.65 11.72
CA LYS A 2 3.59 7.00 11.57
C LYS A 2 2.88 5.88 10.80
N LYS A 3 1.83 5.29 11.36
CA LYS A 3 1.02 4.26 10.69
C LYS A 3 0.01 4.93 9.75
N ALA A 4 -0.24 4.31 8.60
CA ALA A 4 -1.28 4.74 7.68
C ALA A 4 -2.66 4.40 8.26
N LEU A 5 -3.66 5.18 7.88
CA LEU A 5 -5.06 4.93 8.24
C LEU A 5 -5.81 4.39 7.01
N VAL A 6 -7.01 3.86 7.23
CA VAL A 6 -7.90 3.53 6.12
C VAL A 6 -8.16 4.80 5.31
N GLY A 7 -8.03 4.71 3.99
CA GLY A 7 -8.11 5.83 3.06
C GLY A 7 -6.78 6.53 2.74
N SER A 8 -5.73 6.32 3.54
CA SER A 8 -4.41 6.90 3.25
C SER A 8 -3.84 6.40 1.91
N ILE A 9 -3.16 7.28 1.20
CA ILE A 9 -2.42 6.95 -0.01
C ILE A 9 -0.98 6.64 0.39
N ILE A 10 -0.51 5.45 0.01
CA ILE A 10 0.86 5.02 0.26
C ILE A 10 1.58 4.71 -1.05
N THR A 11 2.89 4.92 -1.05
CA THR A 11 3.80 4.41 -2.09
C THR A 11 4.68 3.31 -1.52
N PHE A 12 4.87 2.25 -2.29
CA PHE A 12 5.69 1.10 -1.92
C PHE A 12 6.33 0.48 -3.17
N ASN A 13 7.29 -0.41 -2.94
CA ASN A 13 7.90 -1.28 -3.95
C ASN A 13 8.22 -0.59 -5.30
N GLY A 14 9.08 0.42 -5.28
CA GLY A 14 9.57 1.07 -6.51
C GLY A 14 8.60 2.05 -7.17
N GLY A 15 7.56 2.51 -6.47
CA GLY A 15 6.66 3.57 -6.95
C GLY A 15 5.22 3.14 -7.17
N ILE A 16 4.87 1.92 -6.77
CA ILE A 16 3.48 1.45 -6.75
C ILE A 16 2.71 2.29 -5.73
N LYS A 17 1.59 2.86 -6.17
CA LYS A 17 0.70 3.63 -5.30
C LYS A 17 -0.58 2.88 -5.07
N GLY A 18 -1.09 2.98 -3.85
CA GLY A 18 -2.39 2.43 -3.53
C GLY A 18 -3.02 3.07 -2.30
N VAL A 19 -4.29 2.75 -2.11
CA VAL A 19 -5.13 3.25 -1.02
C VAL A 19 -5.28 2.17 0.02
N VAL A 20 -4.98 2.50 1.28
CA VAL A 20 -5.14 1.57 2.40
C VAL A 20 -6.63 1.28 2.62
N GLN A 21 -6.99 0.00 2.55
CA GLN A 21 -8.35 -0.49 2.79
C GLN A 21 -8.51 -1.04 4.21
N LYS A 22 -7.44 -1.62 4.77
CA LYS A 22 -7.44 -2.19 6.12
C LYS A 22 -6.07 -2.02 6.76
N VAL A 23 -6.06 -1.73 8.06
CA VAL A 23 -4.85 -1.67 8.88
C VAL A 23 -4.86 -2.86 9.83
N ASN A 24 -3.79 -3.64 9.80
CA ASN A 24 -3.52 -4.72 10.75
C ASN A 24 -2.38 -4.29 11.69
N GLU A 25 -2.02 -5.13 12.64
CA GLU A 25 -0.97 -4.82 13.62
C GLU A 25 0.39 -4.54 12.96
N ASN A 26 0.75 -5.36 11.97
CA ASN A 26 2.06 -5.38 11.31
C ASN A 26 2.03 -4.96 9.83
N SER A 27 0.83 -4.79 9.25
CA SER A 27 0.67 -4.60 7.81
C SER A 27 -0.59 -3.81 7.47
N VAL A 28 -0.69 -3.39 6.22
CA VAL A 28 -1.87 -2.78 5.63
C VAL A 28 -2.28 -3.57 4.39
N ILE A 29 -3.59 -3.70 4.18
CA ILE A 29 -4.16 -4.17 2.92
C ILE A 29 -4.38 -2.94 2.04
N VAL A 30 -3.88 -3.01 0.81
CA VAL A 30 -3.82 -1.88 -0.12
C VAL A 30 -4.53 -2.25 -1.40
N ALA A 31 -5.41 -1.38 -1.88
CA ALA A 31 -5.94 -1.44 -3.24
C ALA A 31 -5.02 -0.63 -4.16
N ILE A 32 -4.48 -1.27 -5.19
CA ILE A 32 -3.51 -0.67 -6.10
C ILE A 32 -4.23 0.32 -7.03
N LYS A 33 -3.62 1.50 -7.18
CA LYS A 33 -4.11 2.59 -8.05
C LYS A 33 -3.19 2.80 -9.25
N GLU A 34 -1.89 2.80 -9.01
CA GLU A 34 -0.87 2.96 -10.04
C GLU A 34 0.20 1.91 -9.80
N ASN A 35 0.56 1.19 -10.85
CA ASN A 35 1.63 0.21 -10.82
C ASN A 35 2.53 0.41 -12.05
N PRO A 36 3.63 1.17 -11.91
CA PRO A 36 4.57 1.37 -13.02
C PRO A 36 5.50 0.17 -13.25
N THR A 37 5.32 -0.92 -12.50
CA THR A 37 6.17 -2.11 -12.57
C THR A 37 5.50 -3.23 -13.38
N LEU A 38 6.26 -4.29 -13.66
CA LEU A 38 5.74 -5.50 -14.31
C LEU A 38 5.08 -6.49 -13.32
N LEU A 39 4.92 -6.11 -12.04
CA LEU A 39 4.33 -6.98 -11.04
C LEU A 39 2.83 -7.06 -11.22
N GLU A 40 2.27 -8.27 -11.28
CA GLU A 40 0.83 -8.46 -11.28
C GLU A 40 0.31 -8.72 -9.87
N TYR A 41 -0.85 -8.15 -9.57
CA TYR A 41 -1.51 -8.32 -8.29
C TYR A 41 -2.93 -8.79 -8.50
N GLU A 42 -3.21 -9.99 -8.00
CA GLU A 42 -4.53 -10.57 -8.08
C GLU A 42 -5.58 -9.65 -7.41
N GLY A 43 -6.65 -9.35 -8.15
CA GLY A 43 -7.71 -8.46 -7.67
C GLY A 43 -7.28 -7.02 -7.38
N ASN A 44 -6.12 -6.56 -7.90
CA ASN A 44 -5.55 -5.24 -7.66
C ASN A 44 -5.38 -4.93 -6.16
N ARG A 45 -5.04 -5.95 -5.35
CA ARG A 45 -4.83 -5.80 -3.91
C ARG A 45 -3.56 -6.48 -3.46
N THR A 46 -2.95 -5.94 -2.40
CA THR A 46 -1.76 -6.54 -1.80
C THR A 46 -1.63 -6.19 -0.32
N VAL A 47 -0.76 -6.91 0.38
CA VAL A 47 -0.45 -6.70 1.79
C VAL A 47 0.95 -6.12 1.90
N VAL A 48 1.07 -4.97 2.57
CA VAL A 48 2.35 -4.26 2.72
C VAL A 48 2.69 -4.10 4.20
N ASN A 49 3.90 -4.46 4.59
CA ASN A 49 4.38 -4.25 5.96
C ASN A 49 4.48 -2.76 6.28
N HIS A 50 4.22 -2.35 7.52
CA HIS A 50 4.41 -0.97 7.95
C HIS A 50 5.79 -0.39 7.63
N LYS A 51 6.84 -1.23 7.63
CA LYS A 51 8.22 -0.82 7.35
C LYS A 51 8.51 -0.58 5.86
N ASN A 52 7.60 -0.98 4.95
CA ASN A 52 7.86 -1.06 3.51
C ASN A 52 7.02 -0.08 2.67
N TYR A 53 6.49 0.99 3.27
CA TYR A 53 5.77 2.04 2.54
C TYR A 53 6.07 3.43 3.08
N THR A 54 5.75 4.45 2.29
CA THR A 54 5.70 5.86 2.73
C THR A 54 4.30 6.42 2.49
N ILE A 55 3.79 7.18 3.47
CA ILE A 55 2.47 7.84 3.38
C ILE A 55 2.65 9.11 2.53
N ILE A 56 1.84 9.25 1.49
CA ILE A 56 1.85 10.42 0.59
C ILE A 56 0.76 11.41 1.01
N SER A 57 -0.44 10.91 1.32
CA SER A 57 -1.61 11.72 1.70
C SER A 57 -2.55 10.98 2.65
#